data_AF-A0A6L7S0V2-F1
#
_entry.id   AF-A0A6L7S0V2-F1
#
_cell.length_a   1.000
_cell.length_b   1.000
_cell.length_c   1.000
_cell.angle_alpha   90.00
_cell.angle_beta   90.00
_cell.angle_gamma   90.00
#
_symmetry.space_group_name_H-M   'P 1'
#
loop_
_entity.id
_entity.type
_entity.pdbx_description
1 polymer ?
#
loop_
_entity_poly.entity_id
_entity_poly.type
_entity_poly.pdbx_seq_one_letter_code
_entity_poly.pdbx_strand_id
1 'polypeptide(L)'
;MIWRRKREVEQARSIDDELNARLSRLRSELLQARALAEGEAFRIELEQVENHLDEAEALAEKATKVNANDASEIKEKCLLLVQDVEAGLCLVKPAELLYPTWIRLRERLRYRFGKERREAWISDVGDRFTGEEVEELDPRRLQTLRQRLRQLTLELGEAASSYNRLNNERSKVTSDVIGLAVRLLCVFAVSVIACLTISHCVKPGWTLTLVSSVATVSAGGMGAVFSRLRTLQDERLRKQFTKIFRSDLLLRVGVGSGAALLVAAIVLSGRFFALPKTQIEQVAVLVALGFAAGFSERVWKVMLSQATGRSSRLSSKDGN
;
A
#
# COMPACT_ATOMS: atom_id res chain seq x y z
N MET A 1 -10.02 -13.95 -12.90
CA MET A 1 -9.21 -14.69 -11.90
C MET A 1 -7.84 -15.12 -12.46
N ILE A 2 -7.77 -15.69 -13.67
CA ILE A 2 -6.52 -16.14 -14.33
C ILE A 2 -5.50 -15.01 -14.56
N TRP A 3 -5.95 -13.83 -14.99
CA TRP A 3 -5.09 -12.66 -15.23
C TRP A 3 -4.42 -12.09 -13.98
N ARG A 4 -5.03 -12.26 -12.79
CA ARG A 4 -4.47 -11.78 -11.52
C ARG A 4 -3.34 -12.71 -11.05
N ARG A 5 -3.58 -14.03 -11.12
CA ARG A 5 -2.56 -15.05 -10.87
C ARG A 5 -1.36 -14.92 -11.79
N LYS A 6 -1.57 -14.62 -13.07
CA LYS A 6 -0.46 -14.45 -14.02
C LYS A 6 0.46 -13.27 -13.65
N ARG A 7 -0.11 -12.12 -13.27
CA ARG A 7 0.68 -10.96 -12.80
C ARG A 7 1.37 -11.22 -11.46
N GLU A 8 0.71 -11.90 -10.53
CA GLU A 8 1.31 -12.26 -9.24
C GLU A 8 2.50 -13.20 -9.42
N VAL A 9 2.42 -14.16 -10.36
CA VAL A 9 3.52 -15.07 -10.70
C VAL A 9 4.65 -14.34 -11.44
N GLU A 10 4.34 -13.45 -12.38
CA GLU A 10 5.36 -12.63 -13.08
C GLU A 10 6.08 -11.69 -12.11
N GLN A 11 5.36 -11.06 -11.19
CA GLN A 11 5.95 -10.19 -10.17
C GLN A 11 6.79 -10.97 -9.16
N ALA A 12 6.34 -12.15 -8.75
CA ALA A 12 7.12 -13.03 -7.86
C ALA A 12 8.42 -13.51 -8.52
N ARG A 13 8.37 -13.89 -9.81
CA ARG A 13 9.57 -14.24 -10.59
C ARG A 13 10.55 -13.08 -10.69
N SER A 14 10.06 -11.87 -10.98
CA SER A 14 10.92 -10.67 -11.03
C SER A 14 11.64 -10.39 -9.72
N ILE A 15 11.01 -10.68 -8.56
CA ILE A 15 11.63 -10.48 -7.24
C ILE A 15 12.69 -11.56 -6.97
N ASP A 16 12.41 -12.80 -7.36
CA ASP A 16 13.36 -13.91 -7.18
C ASP A 16 14.57 -13.77 -8.10
N ASP A 17 14.36 -13.31 -9.33
CA ASP A 17 15.44 -12.98 -10.27
C ASP A 17 16.31 -11.82 -9.75
N GLU A 18 15.70 -10.78 -9.18
CA GLU A 18 16.44 -9.66 -8.57
C GLU A 18 17.24 -10.12 -7.33
N LEU A 19 16.66 -10.95 -6.47
CA LEU A 19 17.34 -11.50 -5.30
C LEU A 19 18.54 -12.37 -5.72
N ASN A 20 18.35 -13.27 -6.68
CA ASN A 20 19.41 -14.14 -7.20
C ASN A 20 20.52 -13.33 -7.89
N ALA A 21 20.16 -12.30 -8.67
CA ALA A 21 21.12 -11.39 -9.28
C ALA A 21 21.89 -10.54 -8.25
N ARG A 22 21.28 -10.29 -7.09
CA ARG A 22 21.94 -9.62 -5.96
C ARG A 22 22.90 -10.56 -5.24
N LEU A 23 22.49 -11.79 -4.94
CA LEU A 23 23.34 -12.81 -4.32
C LEU A 23 24.57 -13.12 -5.18
N SER A 24 24.40 -13.36 -6.47
CA SER A 24 25.52 -13.63 -7.39
C SER A 24 26.53 -12.48 -7.45
N ARG A 25 26.03 -11.24 -7.42
CA ARG A 25 26.87 -10.04 -7.35
C ARG A 25 27.64 -9.97 -6.04
N LEU A 26 27.00 -10.25 -4.91
CA LEU A 26 27.66 -10.26 -3.60
C LEU A 26 28.73 -11.35 -3.50
N ARG A 27 28.47 -12.53 -4.07
CA ARG A 27 29.48 -13.59 -4.18
C ARG A 27 30.67 -13.13 -5.02
N SER A 28 30.43 -12.49 -6.15
CA SER A 28 31.51 -11.93 -6.98
C SER A 28 32.30 -10.84 -6.25
N GLU A 29 31.62 -9.93 -5.54
CA GLU A 29 32.27 -8.87 -4.74
C GLU A 29 33.08 -9.45 -3.57
N LEU A 30 32.59 -10.53 -2.93
CA LEU A 30 33.31 -11.24 -1.86
C LEU A 30 34.57 -11.95 -2.39
N LEU A 31 34.48 -12.61 -3.54
CA LEU A 31 35.65 -13.25 -4.17
C LEU A 31 36.72 -12.22 -4.56
N GLN A 32 36.30 -11.05 -5.08
CA GLN A 32 37.22 -9.94 -5.35
C GLN A 32 37.86 -9.40 -4.07
N ALA A 33 37.06 -9.19 -3.02
CA ALA A 33 37.58 -8.75 -1.72
C ALA A 33 38.57 -9.75 -1.14
N ARG A 34 38.33 -11.06 -1.27
CA ARG A 34 39.25 -12.11 -0.82
C ARG A 34 40.54 -12.16 -1.63
N ALA A 35 40.47 -11.95 -2.94
CA ALA A 35 41.64 -11.95 -3.83
C ALA A 35 42.56 -10.75 -3.57
N LEU A 36 41.99 -9.62 -3.16
CA LEU A 36 42.68 -8.36 -2.95
C LEU A 36 42.98 -8.06 -1.47
N ALA A 37 42.43 -8.84 -0.54
CA ALA A 37 42.72 -8.70 0.88
C ALA A 37 44.15 -9.18 1.17
N GLU A 38 45.06 -8.21 1.32
CA GLU A 38 46.42 -8.49 1.77
C GLU A 38 46.45 -8.65 3.31
N GLY A 39 46.72 -9.87 3.78
CA GLY A 39 47.03 -10.17 5.18
C GLY A 39 45.86 -10.65 6.05
N GLU A 40 46.16 -10.94 7.32
CA GLU A 40 45.18 -11.48 8.30
C GLU A 40 44.18 -10.45 8.83
N ALA A 41 44.36 -9.16 8.52
CA ALA A 41 43.65 -8.04 9.16
C ALA A 41 42.12 -8.04 8.96
N PHE A 42 41.62 -8.70 7.91
CA PHE A 42 40.19 -8.79 7.60
C PHE A 42 39.66 -10.22 7.54
N ARG A 43 40.46 -11.20 8.03
CA ARG A 43 40.14 -12.62 7.89
C ARG A 43 38.84 -12.98 8.60
N ILE A 44 38.64 -12.45 9.81
CA ILE A 44 37.46 -12.72 10.63
C ILE A 44 36.21 -12.13 9.97
N GLU A 45 36.30 -10.88 9.49
CA GLU A 45 35.20 -10.21 8.81
C GLU A 45 34.84 -10.90 7.49
N LEU A 46 35.83 -11.32 6.70
CA LEU A 46 35.60 -12.06 5.46
C LEU A 46 34.90 -13.40 5.73
N GLU A 47 35.35 -14.14 6.74
CA GLU A 47 34.73 -15.42 7.14
C GLU A 47 33.28 -15.20 7.61
N GLN A 48 33.02 -14.15 8.40
CA GLN A 48 31.67 -13.82 8.82
C GLN A 48 30.75 -13.46 7.64
N VAL A 49 31.24 -12.66 6.69
CA VAL A 49 30.49 -12.27 5.49
C VAL A 49 30.24 -13.49 4.59
N GLU A 50 31.22 -14.38 4.45
CA GLU A 50 31.09 -15.64 3.69
C GLU A 50 30.01 -16.54 4.31
N ASN A 51 30.06 -16.75 5.63
CA ASN A 51 29.06 -17.53 6.36
C ASN A 51 27.64 -16.97 6.20
N HIS A 52 27.46 -15.65 6.32
CA HIS A 52 26.15 -15.02 6.12
C HIS A 52 25.66 -15.12 4.67
N LEU A 53 26.57 -15.07 3.69
CA LEU A 53 26.22 -15.21 2.28
C LEU A 53 25.79 -16.64 1.95
N ASP A 54 26.51 -17.64 2.46
CA ASP A 54 26.16 -19.05 2.30
C ASP A 54 24.79 -19.35 2.93
N GLU A 55 24.53 -18.81 4.13
CA GLU A 55 23.22 -18.92 4.77
C GLU A 55 22.11 -18.23 3.94
N ALA A 56 22.38 -17.04 3.40
CA ALA A 56 21.44 -16.32 2.55
C ALA A 56 21.10 -17.09 1.27
N GLU A 57 22.09 -17.68 0.59
CA GLU A 57 21.92 -18.53 -0.58
C GLU A 57 21.08 -19.78 -0.25
N ALA A 58 21.38 -20.46 0.87
CA ALA A 58 20.63 -21.62 1.33
C ALA A 58 19.15 -21.28 1.65
N LEU A 59 18.91 -20.12 2.28
CA LEU A 59 17.55 -19.64 2.54
C LEU A 59 16.81 -19.28 1.24
N ALA A 60 17.48 -18.65 0.27
CA ALA A 60 16.88 -18.36 -1.04
C ALA A 60 16.46 -19.64 -1.76
N GLU A 61 17.31 -20.66 -1.76
CA GLU A 61 16.98 -21.97 -2.34
C GLU A 61 15.80 -22.62 -1.60
N LYS A 62 15.82 -22.60 -0.26
CA LYS A 62 14.73 -23.14 0.56
C LYS A 62 13.39 -22.44 0.30
N ALA A 63 13.40 -21.12 0.10
CA ALA A 63 12.19 -20.34 -0.18
C ALA A 63 11.48 -20.77 -1.47
N THR A 64 12.20 -21.33 -2.45
CA THR A 64 11.61 -21.84 -3.69
C THR A 64 10.90 -23.18 -3.52
N LYS A 65 11.21 -23.93 -2.45
CA LYS A 65 10.74 -25.31 -2.21
C LYS A 65 9.56 -25.39 -1.24
N VAL A 66 9.26 -24.32 -0.51
CA VAL A 66 8.20 -24.30 0.52
C VAL A 66 6.90 -23.65 0.04
N ASN A 67 5.83 -23.76 0.83
CA ASN A 67 4.57 -23.09 0.53
C ASN A 67 4.70 -21.55 0.58
N ALA A 68 3.73 -20.83 0.02
CA ALA A 68 3.81 -19.37 -0.14
C ALA A 68 3.91 -18.59 1.20
N ASN A 69 3.33 -19.10 2.29
CA ASN A 69 3.38 -18.42 3.58
C ASN A 69 4.76 -18.54 4.22
N ASP A 70 5.31 -19.76 4.22
CA ASP A 70 6.64 -20.04 4.75
C ASP A 70 7.73 -19.41 3.86
N ALA A 71 7.51 -19.38 2.55
CA ALA A 71 8.41 -18.70 1.60
C ALA A 71 8.55 -17.21 1.92
N SER A 72 7.48 -16.54 2.35
CA SER A 72 7.53 -15.12 2.69
C SER A 72 8.41 -14.85 3.91
N GLU A 73 8.32 -15.68 4.95
CA GLU A 73 9.14 -15.52 6.16
C GLU A 73 10.62 -15.82 5.86
N ILE A 74 10.89 -16.87 5.07
CA ILE A 74 12.25 -17.23 4.67
C ILE A 74 12.87 -16.14 3.82
N LYS A 75 12.12 -15.55 2.87
CA LYS A 75 12.60 -14.43 2.04
C LYS A 75 12.91 -13.19 2.88
N GLU A 76 12.14 -12.91 3.92
CA GLU A 76 12.43 -11.79 4.83
C GLU A 76 13.76 -12.00 5.57
N LYS A 77 14.01 -13.22 6.09
CA LYS A 77 15.30 -13.57 6.72
C LYS A 77 16.46 -13.50 5.73
N CYS A 78 16.29 -14.02 4.52
CA CYS A 78 17.29 -13.93 3.46
C CYS A 78 17.64 -12.46 3.13
N LEU A 79 16.64 -11.58 3.03
CA LEU A 79 16.86 -10.16 2.76
C LEU A 79 17.65 -9.45 3.87
N LEU A 80 17.45 -9.83 5.14
CA LEU A 80 18.23 -9.30 6.26
C LEU A 80 19.70 -9.73 6.16
N LEU A 81 19.96 -11.02 5.91
CA LEU A 81 21.33 -11.52 5.72
C LEU A 81 22.02 -10.85 4.52
N VAL A 82 21.31 -10.65 3.41
CA VAL A 82 21.83 -9.92 2.24
C VAL A 82 22.23 -8.49 2.60
N GLN A 83 21.46 -7.81 3.46
CA GLN A 83 21.81 -6.47 3.95
C GLN A 83 23.05 -6.50 4.85
N ASP A 84 23.15 -7.50 5.73
CA ASP A 84 24.32 -7.69 6.60
C ASP A 84 25.59 -8.00 5.80
N VAL A 85 25.47 -8.81 4.75
CA VAL A 85 26.56 -9.09 3.79
C VAL A 85 26.98 -7.82 3.06
N GLU A 86 26.04 -7.03 2.53
CA GLU A 86 26.36 -5.74 1.89
C GLU A 86 27.07 -4.78 2.84
N ALA A 87 26.60 -4.71 4.08
CA ALA A 87 27.16 -3.86 5.12
C ALA A 87 28.56 -4.34 5.55
N GLY A 88 28.76 -5.66 5.69
CA GLY A 88 30.04 -6.27 6.02
C GLY A 88 31.06 -6.11 4.89
N LEU A 89 30.65 -6.27 3.63
CA LEU A 89 31.48 -6.02 2.46
C LEU A 89 32.02 -4.59 2.42
N CYS A 90 31.31 -3.59 2.95
CA CYS A 90 31.83 -2.22 3.04
C CYS A 90 33.09 -2.10 3.92
N LEU A 91 33.34 -3.03 4.84
CA LEU A 91 34.53 -3.03 5.70
C LEU A 91 35.74 -3.66 5.03
N VAL A 92 35.52 -4.70 4.23
CA VAL A 92 36.59 -5.54 3.68
C VAL A 92 36.88 -5.24 2.21
N LYS A 93 36.04 -4.44 1.56
CA LYS A 93 36.23 -4.08 0.16
C LYS A 93 37.54 -3.30 -0.06
N PRO A 94 38.21 -3.56 -1.19
CA PRO A 94 39.28 -2.72 -1.73
C PRO A 94 38.83 -1.26 -1.84
N ALA A 95 39.77 -0.33 -1.66
CA ALA A 95 39.51 1.10 -1.63
C ALA A 95 38.85 1.59 -2.93
N GLU A 96 39.28 1.04 -4.05
CA GLU A 96 38.83 1.30 -5.42
C GLU A 96 37.33 0.99 -5.60
N LEU A 97 36.82 0.01 -4.85
CA LEU A 97 35.42 -0.41 -4.91
C LEU A 97 34.50 0.37 -3.97
N LEU A 98 35.03 1.23 -3.09
CA LEU A 98 34.23 2.04 -2.18
C LEU A 98 33.49 3.17 -2.90
N TYR A 99 34.11 3.80 -3.90
CA TYR A 99 33.46 4.88 -4.65
C TYR A 99 32.26 4.40 -5.50
N PRO A 100 32.37 3.31 -6.29
CA PRO A 100 31.20 2.70 -6.93
C PRO A 100 30.11 2.30 -5.92
N THR A 101 30.50 1.80 -4.74
CA THR A 101 29.56 1.47 -3.67
C THR A 101 28.81 2.71 -3.18
N TRP A 102 29.53 3.82 -2.96
CA TRP A 102 28.94 5.10 -2.59
C TRP A 102 27.94 5.61 -3.62
N ILE A 103 28.26 5.59 -4.92
CA ILE A 103 27.34 6.02 -5.99
C ILE A 103 26.00 5.26 -5.88
N ARG A 104 26.06 3.93 -5.73
CA ARG A 104 24.86 3.08 -5.60
C ARG A 104 24.05 3.41 -4.35
N LEU A 105 24.69 3.66 -3.21
CA LEU A 105 23.99 4.05 -1.98
C LEU A 105 23.37 5.45 -2.11
N ARG A 106 24.09 6.38 -2.73
CA ARG A 106 23.64 7.76 -2.96
C ARG A 106 22.36 7.83 -3.81
N GLU A 107 22.25 6.99 -4.84
CA GLU A 107 21.01 6.89 -5.63
C GLU A 107 19.82 6.42 -4.78
N ARG A 108 20.05 5.48 -3.86
CA ARG A 108 19.02 4.95 -2.95
C ARG A 108 18.56 5.98 -1.90
N LEU A 109 19.44 6.91 -1.48
CA LEU A 109 19.08 7.99 -0.57
C LEU A 109 17.90 8.83 -1.06
N ARG A 110 17.80 9.05 -2.39
CA ARG A 110 16.75 9.90 -2.99
C ARG A 110 15.33 9.39 -2.72
N TYR A 111 15.18 8.07 -2.64
CA TYR A 111 13.89 7.40 -2.52
C TYR A 111 13.52 7.04 -1.08
N ARG A 112 14.51 6.92 -0.20
CA ARG A 112 14.31 6.40 1.16
C ARG A 112 14.36 7.48 2.24
N PHE A 113 15.13 8.55 2.05
CA PHE A 113 15.28 9.61 3.04
C PHE A 113 14.68 10.95 2.59
N GLY A 114 14.24 11.73 3.57
CA GLY A 114 13.86 13.13 3.41
C GLY A 114 15.04 14.00 2.98
N LYS A 115 14.74 15.23 2.52
CA LYS A 115 15.73 16.15 1.95
C LYS A 115 16.90 16.43 2.90
N GLU A 116 16.61 16.81 4.14
CA GLU A 116 17.63 17.15 5.15
C GLU A 116 18.59 15.99 5.45
N ARG A 117 18.05 14.80 5.75
CA ARG A 117 18.86 13.61 6.06
C ARG A 117 19.69 13.14 4.87
N ARG A 118 19.18 13.31 3.65
CA ARG A 118 19.91 13.04 2.41
C ARG A 118 21.08 14.00 2.23
N GLU A 119 20.85 15.29 2.40
CA GLU A 119 21.89 16.32 2.28
C GLU A 119 22.99 16.10 3.33
N ALA A 120 22.62 15.74 4.56
CA ALA A 120 23.57 15.39 5.62
C ALA A 120 24.47 14.21 5.23
N TRP A 121 23.89 13.13 4.68
CA TRP A 121 24.67 11.97 4.21
C TRP A 121 25.54 12.28 2.98
N ILE A 122 25.03 13.09 2.04
CA ILE A 122 25.79 13.51 0.86
C ILE A 122 26.98 14.36 1.25
N SER A 123 26.83 15.28 2.20
CA SER A 123 27.97 16.06 2.73
C SER A 123 28.93 15.16 3.51
N ASP A 124 28.47 14.43 4.55
CA ASP A 124 29.38 13.64 5.40
C ASP A 124 30.21 12.60 4.63
N VAL A 125 29.61 11.90 3.66
CA VAL A 125 30.33 10.87 2.88
C VAL A 125 30.94 11.46 1.62
N GLY A 126 30.27 12.40 0.95
CA GLY A 126 30.78 13.02 -0.28
C GLY A 126 32.04 13.84 -0.06
N ASP A 127 32.11 14.60 1.03
CA ASP A 127 33.29 15.42 1.39
C ASP A 127 34.52 14.54 1.72
N ARG A 128 34.31 13.24 1.97
CA ARG A 128 35.39 12.26 2.19
C ARG A 128 35.91 11.62 0.89
N PHE A 129 35.24 11.85 -0.23
CA PHE A 129 35.66 11.42 -1.57
C PHE A 129 36.24 12.56 -2.42
N THR A 130 36.32 13.78 -1.89
CA THR A 130 36.85 14.94 -2.64
C THR A 130 38.34 15.13 -2.40
N GLY A 131 39.16 14.91 -3.44
CA GLY A 131 40.50 15.51 -3.55
C GLY A 131 41.69 14.57 -3.70
N GLU A 132 41.59 13.32 -3.25
CA GLU A 132 42.63 12.28 -3.34
C GLU A 132 42.03 11.02 -3.95
N GLU A 133 42.81 10.24 -4.72
CA GLU A 133 42.39 8.89 -5.08
C GLU A 133 42.14 8.11 -3.79
N VAL A 134 41.06 7.32 -3.70
CA VAL A 134 40.65 6.64 -2.44
C VAL A 134 41.76 5.73 -1.91
N GLU A 135 42.67 5.32 -2.77
CA GLU A 135 43.90 4.56 -2.49
C GLU A 135 44.94 5.36 -1.67
N GLU A 136 44.97 6.69 -1.81
CA GLU A 136 45.92 7.58 -1.14
C GLU A 136 45.45 8.03 0.27
N LEU A 137 44.22 7.67 0.65
CA LEU A 137 43.68 7.99 1.98
C LEU A 137 44.49 7.30 3.08
N ASP A 138 44.86 8.07 4.10
CA ASP A 138 45.40 7.55 5.37
C ASP A 138 44.53 6.37 5.88
N PRO A 139 45.11 5.22 6.27
CA PRO A 139 44.39 4.05 6.77
C PRO A 139 43.29 4.35 7.79
N ARG A 140 43.48 5.36 8.66
CA ARG A 140 42.45 5.78 9.64
C ARG A 140 41.25 6.44 8.97
N ARG A 141 41.48 7.28 7.96
CA ARG A 141 40.41 7.93 7.18
C ARG A 141 39.67 6.90 6.34
N LEU A 142 40.39 5.97 5.71
CA LEU A 142 39.81 4.86 4.95
C LEU A 142 38.92 3.98 5.85
N GLN A 143 39.39 3.63 7.05
CA GLN A 143 38.59 2.86 8.00
C GLN A 143 37.33 3.61 8.44
N THR A 144 37.42 4.92 8.66
CA THR A 144 36.27 5.76 9.01
C THR A 144 35.25 5.80 7.86
N LEU A 145 35.71 5.93 6.61
CA LEU A 145 34.86 5.90 5.43
C LEU A 145 34.13 4.54 5.30
N ARG A 146 34.84 3.43 5.47
CA ARG A 146 34.26 2.07 5.48
C ARG A 146 33.16 1.92 6.53
N GLN A 147 33.41 2.39 7.75
CA GLN A 147 32.41 2.38 8.82
C GLN A 147 31.18 3.25 8.49
N ARG A 148 31.38 4.42 7.89
CA ARG A 148 30.28 5.29 7.44
C ARG A 148 29.45 4.66 6.34
N LEU A 149 30.08 4.02 5.35
CA LEU A 149 29.38 3.29 4.29
C LEU A 149 28.60 2.09 4.82
N ARG A 150 29.17 1.36 5.79
CA ARG A 150 28.48 0.29 6.52
C ARG A 150 27.24 0.84 7.23
N GLN A 151 27.39 1.92 8.01
CA GLN A 151 26.28 2.56 8.73
C GLN A 151 25.18 3.00 7.77
N LEU A 152 25.54 3.66 6.67
CA LEU A 152 24.58 4.10 5.66
C LEU A 152 23.83 2.92 5.02
N THR A 153 24.53 1.82 4.75
CA THR A 153 23.92 0.60 4.18
C THR A 153 22.86 0.02 5.12
N LEU A 154 23.18 -0.05 6.42
CA LEU A 154 22.24 -0.52 7.45
C LEU A 154 21.04 0.43 7.58
N GLU A 155 21.25 1.75 7.67
CA GLU A 155 20.16 2.72 7.78
C GLU A 155 19.23 2.71 6.55
N LEU A 156 19.79 2.51 5.35
CA LEU A 156 19.00 2.34 4.13
C LEU A 156 18.21 1.02 4.16
N GLY A 157 18.79 -0.05 4.70
CA GLY A 157 18.14 -1.34 4.92
C GLY A 157 16.94 -1.23 5.87
N GLU A 158 17.14 -0.57 7.02
CA GLU A 158 16.10 -0.29 8.01
C GLU A 158 14.96 0.57 7.44
N ALA A 159 15.30 1.61 6.67
CA ALA A 159 14.28 2.44 6.02
C ALA A 159 13.50 1.67 4.95
N ALA A 160 14.16 0.77 4.21
CA ALA A 160 13.51 -0.11 3.26
C ALA A 160 12.58 -1.13 3.94
N SER A 161 13.02 -1.76 5.04
CA SER A 161 12.22 -2.73 5.79
C SER A 161 11.01 -2.06 6.46
N SER A 162 11.20 -0.88 7.06
CA SER A 162 10.14 -0.02 7.60
C SER A 162 9.08 0.31 6.53
N TYR A 163 9.52 0.76 5.35
CA TYR A 163 8.62 1.06 4.25
C TYR A 163 7.85 -0.18 3.78
N ASN A 164 8.54 -1.30 3.58
CA ASN A 164 7.94 -2.55 3.11
C ASN A 164 6.93 -3.09 4.14
N ARG A 165 7.24 -3.02 5.43
CA ARG A 165 6.31 -3.38 6.51
C ARG A 165 5.05 -2.51 6.47
N LEU A 166 5.20 -1.18 6.40
CA LEU A 166 4.07 -0.26 6.30
C LEU A 166 3.24 -0.49 5.03
N ASN A 167 3.89 -0.78 3.91
CA ASN A 167 3.22 -1.04 2.64
C ASN A 167 2.46 -2.38 2.67
N ASN A 168 3.05 -3.43 3.24
CA ASN A 168 2.40 -4.72 3.43
C ASN A 168 1.22 -4.62 4.40
N GLU A 169 1.36 -3.88 5.50
CA GLU A 169 0.27 -3.58 6.41
C GLU A 169 -0.85 -2.83 5.68
N ARG A 170 -0.53 -1.78 4.92
CA ARG A 170 -1.51 -1.05 4.09
C ARG A 170 -2.21 -1.96 3.10
N SER A 171 -1.47 -2.73 2.32
CA SER A 171 -2.01 -3.64 1.30
C SER A 171 -3.01 -4.64 1.91
N LYS A 172 -2.69 -5.22 3.07
CA LYS A 172 -3.60 -6.11 3.80
C LYS A 172 -4.89 -5.41 4.22
N VAL A 173 -4.80 -4.20 4.80
CA VAL A 173 -5.98 -3.41 5.18
C VAL A 173 -6.83 -3.05 3.97
N THR A 174 -6.20 -2.55 2.91
CA THR A 174 -6.88 -2.17 1.67
C THR A 174 -7.58 -3.38 1.05
N SER A 175 -6.91 -4.53 0.96
CA SER A 175 -7.50 -5.77 0.43
C SER A 175 -8.72 -6.22 1.22
N ASP A 176 -8.66 -6.15 2.56
CA ASP A 176 -9.78 -6.51 3.43
C ASP A 176 -10.99 -5.60 3.26
N VAL A 177 -10.76 -4.28 3.24
CA VAL A 177 -11.83 -3.28 3.11
C VAL A 177 -12.42 -3.32 1.69
N ILE A 178 -11.59 -3.45 0.65
CA ILE A 178 -12.06 -3.65 -0.73
C ILE A 178 -12.83 -4.97 -0.83
N GLY A 179 -12.37 -6.05 -0.20
CA GLY A 179 -13.05 -7.34 -0.19
C GLY A 179 -14.47 -7.22 0.41
N LEU A 180 -14.62 -6.48 1.50
CA LEU A 180 -15.93 -6.17 2.07
C LEU A 180 -16.78 -5.30 1.13
N ALA A 181 -16.21 -4.26 0.54
CA ALA A 181 -16.89 -3.38 -0.40
C ALA A 181 -17.42 -4.14 -1.63
N VAL A 182 -16.61 -5.05 -2.20
CA VAL A 182 -17.01 -5.89 -3.33
C VAL A 182 -18.15 -6.83 -2.94
N ARG A 183 -18.09 -7.47 -1.75
CA ARG A 183 -19.20 -8.32 -1.28
C ARG A 183 -20.49 -7.52 -1.14
N LEU A 184 -20.45 -6.32 -0.55
CA LEU A 184 -21.60 -5.44 -0.43
C LEU A 184 -22.16 -5.03 -1.79
N LEU A 185 -21.29 -4.65 -2.74
CA LEU A 185 -21.70 -4.34 -4.12
C LEU A 185 -22.38 -5.53 -4.80
N CYS A 186 -21.85 -6.75 -4.64
CA CYS A 186 -22.49 -7.94 -5.19
C CYS A 186 -23.90 -8.16 -4.59
N VAL A 187 -24.05 -8.04 -3.27
CA VAL A 187 -25.35 -8.19 -2.60
C VAL A 187 -26.34 -7.14 -3.10
N PHE A 188 -25.93 -5.87 -3.19
CA PHE A 188 -26.81 -4.81 -3.68
C PHE A 188 -27.13 -4.96 -5.17
N ALA A 189 -26.16 -5.32 -6.01
CA ALA A 189 -26.38 -5.53 -7.44
C ALA A 189 -27.37 -6.69 -7.68
N VAL A 190 -27.20 -7.82 -6.99
CA VAL A 190 -28.14 -8.95 -7.06
C VAL A 190 -29.54 -8.51 -6.59
N SER A 191 -29.63 -7.72 -5.52
CA SER A 191 -30.91 -7.18 -5.04
C SER A 191 -31.59 -6.28 -6.08
N VAL A 192 -30.86 -5.36 -6.71
CA VAL A 192 -31.40 -4.47 -7.75
C VAL A 192 -31.86 -5.28 -8.96
N ILE A 193 -31.05 -6.23 -9.44
CA ILE A 193 -31.39 -7.09 -10.59
C ILE A 193 -32.66 -7.90 -10.28
N ALA A 194 -32.71 -8.56 -9.11
CA ALA A 194 -33.88 -9.33 -8.69
C ALA A 194 -35.13 -8.46 -8.62
N CYS A 195 -35.02 -7.24 -8.09
CA CYS A 195 -36.14 -6.29 -8.04
C CYS A 195 -36.61 -5.90 -9.44
N LEU A 196 -35.69 -5.57 -10.36
CA LEU A 196 -36.03 -5.24 -11.75
C LEU A 196 -36.73 -6.42 -12.45
N THR A 197 -36.23 -7.64 -12.28
CA THR A 197 -36.86 -8.85 -12.84
C THR A 197 -38.26 -9.08 -12.28
N ILE A 198 -38.45 -8.92 -10.96
CA ILE A 198 -39.78 -9.06 -10.33
C ILE A 198 -40.73 -7.96 -10.84
N SER A 199 -40.26 -6.72 -11.00
CA SER A 199 -41.07 -5.62 -11.54
C SER A 199 -41.59 -5.88 -12.96
N HIS A 200 -40.91 -6.70 -13.77
CA HIS A 200 -41.40 -7.10 -15.09
C HIS A 200 -42.56 -8.11 -15.04
N CYS A 201 -42.69 -8.87 -13.96
CA CYS A 201 -43.65 -9.97 -13.85
C CYS A 201 -44.90 -9.63 -13.03
N VAL A 202 -44.87 -8.53 -12.26
CA VAL A 202 -45.90 -8.22 -11.26
C VAL A 202 -46.78 -7.06 -11.71
N LYS A 203 -48.11 -7.20 -11.53
CA LYS A 203 -49.09 -6.14 -11.81
C LYS A 203 -48.91 -4.94 -10.87
N PRO A 204 -49.23 -3.71 -11.31
CA PRO A 204 -49.15 -2.51 -10.47
C PRO A 204 -49.96 -2.66 -9.18
N GLY A 205 -49.34 -2.33 -8.05
CA GLY A 205 -49.92 -2.45 -6.72
C GLY A 205 -48.89 -2.28 -5.61
N TRP A 206 -49.24 -2.66 -4.38
CA TRP A 206 -48.39 -2.49 -3.20
C TRP A 206 -47.03 -3.21 -3.29
N THR A 207 -47.03 -4.36 -3.97
CA THR A 207 -45.84 -5.15 -4.29
C THR A 207 -44.83 -4.36 -5.13
N LEU A 208 -45.29 -3.56 -6.09
CA LEU A 208 -44.42 -2.75 -6.93
C LEU A 208 -43.72 -1.66 -6.10
N THR A 209 -44.45 -0.94 -5.24
CA THR A 209 -43.89 0.07 -4.33
C THR A 209 -42.82 -0.50 -3.40
N LEU A 210 -43.05 -1.70 -2.86
CA LEU A 210 -42.06 -2.40 -2.02
C LEU A 210 -40.81 -2.77 -2.83
N VAL A 211 -40.98 -3.35 -4.02
CA VAL A 211 -39.88 -3.74 -4.91
C VAL A 211 -39.07 -2.51 -5.36
N SER A 212 -39.72 -1.42 -5.74
CA SER A 212 -39.07 -0.17 -6.11
C SER A 212 -38.32 0.46 -4.93
N SER A 213 -38.88 0.40 -3.72
CA SER A 213 -38.23 0.90 -2.51
C SER A 213 -36.96 0.10 -2.19
N VAL A 214 -37.03 -1.24 -2.26
CA VAL A 214 -35.87 -2.11 -2.05
C VAL A 214 -34.79 -1.86 -3.11
N ALA A 215 -35.17 -1.73 -4.39
CA ALA A 215 -34.23 -1.41 -5.46
C ALA A 215 -33.54 -0.06 -5.23
N THR A 216 -34.29 0.95 -4.78
CA THR A 216 -33.76 2.30 -4.51
C THR A 216 -32.80 2.31 -3.33
N VAL A 217 -33.15 1.61 -2.25
CA VAL A 217 -32.30 1.45 -1.06
C VAL A 217 -30.99 0.74 -1.43
N SER A 218 -31.07 -0.36 -2.18
CA SER A 218 -29.90 -1.09 -2.64
C SER A 218 -29.01 -0.23 -3.55
N ALA A 219 -29.60 0.58 -4.43
CA ALA A 219 -28.86 1.54 -5.26
C ALA A 219 -28.15 2.62 -4.42
N GLY A 220 -28.80 3.12 -3.37
CA GLY A 220 -28.20 4.03 -2.39
C GLY A 220 -27.02 3.41 -1.64
N GLY A 221 -27.16 2.15 -1.21
CA GLY A 221 -26.05 1.37 -0.65
C GLY A 221 -24.86 1.28 -1.61
N MET A 222 -25.11 0.99 -2.90
CA MET A 222 -24.05 0.96 -3.93
C MET A 222 -23.35 2.31 -4.08
N GLY A 223 -24.11 3.41 -4.19
CA GLY A 223 -23.56 4.76 -4.30
C GLY A 223 -22.62 5.10 -3.14
N ALA A 224 -22.99 4.72 -1.90
CA ALA A 224 -22.17 4.92 -0.72
C ALA A 224 -20.88 4.07 -0.73
N VAL A 225 -20.95 2.82 -1.21
CA VAL A 225 -19.75 1.99 -1.38
C VAL A 225 -18.79 2.61 -2.40
N PHE A 226 -19.30 3.07 -3.55
CA PHE A 226 -18.47 3.72 -4.57
C PHE A 226 -17.82 5.02 -4.07
N SER A 227 -18.58 5.85 -3.35
CA SER A 227 -18.05 7.05 -2.69
C SER A 227 -16.92 6.69 -1.71
N ARG A 228 -17.11 5.65 -0.88
CA ARG A 228 -16.06 5.22 0.05
C ARG A 228 -14.81 4.70 -0.66
N LEU A 229 -14.97 3.85 -1.68
CA LEU A 229 -13.84 3.34 -2.47
C LEU A 229 -12.99 4.45 -3.09
N ARG A 230 -13.62 5.55 -3.55
CA ARG A 230 -12.90 6.73 -4.02
C ARG A 230 -12.07 7.37 -2.91
N THR A 231 -12.68 7.64 -1.75
CA THR A 231 -11.96 8.27 -0.61
C THR A 231 -10.89 7.38 0.03
N LEU A 232 -10.99 6.05 -0.09
CA LEU A 232 -10.00 5.12 0.45
C LEU A 232 -8.65 5.20 -0.27
N GLN A 233 -8.62 5.71 -1.51
CA GLN A 233 -7.37 5.87 -2.27
C GLN A 233 -6.45 6.95 -1.69
N ASP A 234 -7.03 7.94 -1.01
CA ASP A 234 -6.29 9.09 -0.48
C ASP A 234 -5.89 8.95 1.00
N GLU A 235 -6.39 7.92 1.69
CA GLU A 235 -6.18 7.74 3.13
C GLU A 235 -4.92 6.94 3.49
N ARG A 236 -4.18 7.41 4.50
CA ARG A 236 -3.03 6.68 5.06
C ARG A 236 -3.54 5.55 5.97
N LEU A 237 -3.80 4.39 5.38
CA LEU A 237 -4.30 3.21 6.09
C LEU A 237 -3.21 2.64 7.03
N ARG A 238 -3.58 2.31 8.28
CA ARG A 238 -2.76 1.49 9.19
C ARG A 238 -3.58 0.32 9.70
N LYS A 239 -2.92 -0.81 10.00
CA LYS A 239 -3.56 -2.07 10.44
C LYS A 239 -4.49 -1.89 11.65
N GLN A 240 -4.11 -1.03 12.59
CA GLN A 240 -4.90 -0.74 13.79
C GLN A 240 -6.28 -0.13 13.49
N PHE A 241 -6.44 0.53 12.35
CA PHE A 241 -7.68 1.18 11.95
C PHE A 241 -8.58 0.30 11.07
N THR A 242 -8.20 -0.95 10.77
CA THR A 242 -9.02 -1.83 9.91
C THR A 242 -10.46 -1.96 10.39
N LYS A 243 -10.66 -2.13 11.70
CA LYS A 243 -12.00 -2.23 12.31
C LYS A 243 -12.78 -0.92 12.11
N ILE A 244 -12.11 0.21 12.26
CA ILE A 244 -12.68 1.55 12.08
C ILE A 244 -13.08 1.79 10.62
N PHE A 245 -12.24 1.39 9.66
CA PHE A 245 -12.57 1.48 8.23
C PHE A 245 -13.74 0.58 7.84
N ARG A 246 -13.84 -0.62 8.41
CA ARG A 246 -14.99 -1.51 8.22
C ARG A 246 -16.27 -0.89 8.79
N SER A 247 -16.23 -0.36 10.02
CA SER A 247 -17.40 0.29 10.61
C SER A 247 -17.81 1.55 9.87
N ASP A 248 -16.85 2.36 9.41
CA ASP A 248 -17.12 3.56 8.59
C ASP A 248 -17.76 3.17 7.25
N LEU A 249 -17.29 2.12 6.57
CA LEU A 249 -17.93 1.62 5.36
C LEU A 249 -19.38 1.18 5.62
N LEU A 250 -19.62 0.41 6.69
CA LEU A 250 -20.98 -0.05 7.05
C LEU A 250 -21.91 1.11 7.42
N LEU A 251 -21.41 2.09 8.19
CA LEU A 251 -22.15 3.29 8.56
C LEU A 251 -22.49 4.13 7.32
N ARG A 252 -21.54 4.33 6.42
CA ARG A 252 -21.77 5.05 5.14
C ARG A 252 -22.83 4.36 4.30
N VAL A 253 -22.76 3.03 4.20
CA VAL A 253 -23.78 2.24 3.50
C VAL A 253 -25.15 2.41 4.16
N GLY A 254 -25.24 2.35 5.49
CA GLY A 254 -26.47 2.60 6.23
C GLY A 254 -27.05 3.99 5.95
N VAL A 255 -26.21 5.04 5.97
CA VAL A 255 -26.62 6.42 5.68
C VAL A 255 -27.05 6.58 4.22
N GLY A 256 -26.32 6.00 3.27
CA GLY A 256 -26.67 6.07 1.85
C GLY A 256 -27.99 5.36 1.53
N SER A 257 -28.18 4.17 2.10
CA SER A 257 -29.44 3.42 2.05
C SER A 257 -30.61 4.20 2.65
N GLY A 258 -30.41 4.83 3.82
CA GLY A 258 -31.42 5.66 4.49
C GLY A 258 -31.77 6.93 3.70
N ALA A 259 -30.77 7.61 3.12
CA ALA A 259 -30.97 8.76 2.26
C ALA A 259 -31.76 8.41 1.00
N ALA A 260 -31.45 7.26 0.38
CA ALA A 260 -32.19 6.75 -0.77
C ALA A 260 -33.64 6.39 -0.42
N LEU A 261 -33.89 5.84 0.77
CA LEU A 261 -35.26 5.58 1.26
C LEU A 261 -36.06 6.88 1.42
N LEU A 262 -35.42 7.92 1.97
CA LEU A 262 -36.05 9.24 2.13
C LEU A 262 -36.37 9.87 0.77
N VAL A 263 -35.46 9.76 -0.21
CA VAL A 263 -35.71 10.19 -1.58
C VAL A 263 -36.86 9.41 -2.22
N ALA A 264 -36.90 8.08 -2.04
CA ALA A 264 -38.00 7.26 -2.51
C ALA A 264 -39.34 7.70 -1.90
N ALA A 265 -39.39 7.95 -0.59
CA ALA A 265 -40.60 8.41 0.09
C ALA A 265 -41.09 9.78 -0.43
N ILE A 266 -40.17 10.72 -0.68
CA ILE A 266 -40.50 12.04 -1.25
C ILE A 266 -41.03 11.90 -2.68
N VAL A 267 -40.36 11.12 -3.52
CA VAL A 267 -40.75 10.94 -4.93
C VAL A 267 -42.09 10.21 -5.04
N LEU A 268 -42.29 9.14 -4.25
CA LEU A 268 -43.54 8.38 -4.22
C LEU A 268 -44.71 9.16 -3.60
N SER A 269 -44.46 10.19 -2.80
CA SER A 269 -45.51 11.07 -2.27
C SER A 269 -46.22 11.90 -3.36
N GLY A 270 -45.65 11.96 -4.58
CA GLY A 270 -46.23 12.67 -5.74
C GLY A 270 -46.29 14.19 -5.59
N ARG A 271 -45.77 14.75 -4.49
CA ARG A 271 -45.94 16.17 -4.15
C ARG A 271 -44.95 17.10 -4.86
N PHE A 272 -43.83 16.56 -5.35
CA PHE A 272 -42.70 17.36 -5.87
C PHE A 272 -42.20 16.98 -7.27
N PHE A 273 -42.54 15.79 -7.79
CA PHE A 273 -42.03 15.30 -9.07
C PHE A 273 -43.13 14.64 -9.90
N ALA A 274 -43.22 15.00 -11.18
CA ALA A 274 -44.00 14.27 -12.16
C ALA A 274 -43.23 13.00 -12.55
N LEU A 275 -43.71 11.85 -12.08
CA LEU A 275 -43.14 10.55 -12.42
C LEU A 275 -43.45 10.19 -13.88
N PRO A 276 -42.51 9.56 -14.62
CA PRO A 276 -42.74 9.09 -15.97
C PRO A 276 -43.92 8.11 -16.03
N LYS A 277 -44.58 8.03 -17.20
CA LYS A 277 -45.82 7.25 -17.35
C LYS A 277 -45.58 5.74 -17.36
N THR A 278 -44.37 5.28 -17.69
CA THR A 278 -44.03 3.85 -17.75
C THR A 278 -43.40 3.39 -16.43
N GLN A 279 -43.79 2.21 -15.95
CA GLN A 279 -43.33 1.68 -14.66
C GLN A 279 -41.81 1.44 -14.63
N ILE A 280 -41.25 1.01 -15.76
CA ILE A 280 -39.81 0.74 -15.89
C ILE A 280 -39.00 2.04 -15.73
N GLU A 281 -39.46 3.13 -16.36
CA GLU A 281 -38.81 4.44 -16.22
C GLU A 281 -38.91 4.95 -14.78
N GLN A 282 -40.03 4.72 -14.08
CA GLN A 282 -40.16 5.12 -12.68
C GLN A 282 -39.14 4.40 -11.78
N VAL A 283 -38.99 3.08 -11.94
CA VAL A 283 -38.01 2.31 -11.16
C VAL A 283 -36.59 2.72 -11.52
N ALA A 284 -36.28 2.94 -12.80
CA ALA A 284 -34.97 3.39 -13.25
C ALA A 284 -34.60 4.77 -12.69
N VAL A 285 -35.54 5.72 -12.70
CA VAL A 285 -35.36 7.06 -12.11
C VAL A 285 -35.14 6.95 -10.60
N LEU A 286 -35.93 6.14 -9.90
CA LEU A 286 -35.77 5.92 -8.46
C LEU A 286 -34.41 5.28 -8.12
N VAL A 287 -33.96 4.28 -8.88
CA VAL A 287 -32.64 3.67 -8.74
C VAL A 287 -31.53 4.69 -8.98
N ALA A 288 -31.63 5.52 -10.03
CA ALA A 288 -30.64 6.55 -10.32
C ALA A 288 -30.57 7.62 -9.22
N LEU A 289 -31.73 8.08 -8.73
CA LEU A 289 -31.83 9.03 -7.62
C LEU A 289 -31.31 8.44 -6.30
N GLY A 290 -31.63 7.17 -6.02
CA GLY A 290 -31.12 6.44 -4.86
C GLY A 290 -29.59 6.35 -4.90
N PHE A 291 -29.04 5.96 -6.05
CA PHE A 291 -27.59 5.92 -6.25
C PHE A 291 -26.94 7.29 -6.03
N ALA A 292 -27.49 8.35 -6.62
CA ALA A 292 -26.98 9.72 -6.47
C ALA A 292 -27.04 10.19 -5.01
N ALA A 293 -28.12 9.88 -4.28
CA ALA A 293 -28.27 10.19 -2.86
C ALA A 293 -27.20 9.48 -2.02
N GLY A 294 -26.96 8.19 -2.27
CA GLY A 294 -25.93 7.41 -1.58
C GLY A 294 -24.50 7.82 -1.92
N PHE A 295 -24.27 8.29 -3.15
CA PHE A 295 -22.95 8.76 -3.60
C PHE A 295 -22.57 10.14 -3.01
N SER A 296 -23.54 10.89 -2.50
CA SER A 296 -23.33 12.26 -2.03
C SER A 296 -22.50 12.34 -0.74
N GLU A 297 -21.22 12.69 -0.87
CA GLU A 297 -20.34 12.98 0.27
C GLU A 297 -20.89 14.08 1.19
N ARG A 298 -21.68 15.01 0.64
CA ARG A 298 -22.29 16.09 1.43
C ARG A 298 -23.27 15.55 2.46
N VAL A 299 -24.07 14.54 2.09
CA VAL A 299 -25.02 13.89 3.00
C VAL A 299 -24.27 13.22 4.15
N TRP A 300 -23.17 12.54 3.84
CA TRP A 300 -22.30 11.93 4.85
C TRP A 300 -21.66 12.98 5.77
N LYS A 301 -21.08 14.06 5.22
CA LYS A 301 -20.45 15.14 6.00
C LYS A 301 -21.46 15.83 6.92
N VAL A 302 -22.68 16.09 6.46
CA VAL A 302 -23.75 16.68 7.28
C VAL A 302 -24.16 15.73 8.42
N MET A 303 -24.39 14.45 8.14
CA MET A 303 -24.71 13.46 9.18
C MET A 303 -23.59 13.31 10.21
N LEU A 304 -22.34 13.28 9.77
CA LEU A 304 -21.18 13.17 10.65
C LEU A 304 -21.02 14.43 11.52
N SER A 305 -21.29 15.61 10.98
CA SER A 305 -21.27 16.87 11.74
C SER A 305 -22.37 16.93 12.82
N GLN A 306 -23.56 16.38 12.53
CA GLN A 306 -24.66 16.28 13.48
C GLN A 306 -24.37 15.23 14.57
N ALA A 307 -23.84 14.05 14.19
CA ALA A 307 -23.51 12.98 15.12
C ALA A 307 -22.30 13.31 16.02
N THR A 308 -21.35 14.11 15.54
CA THR A 308 -20.17 14.52 16.32
C THR A 308 -20.38 15.81 17.12
N GLY A 309 -21.59 16.40 17.09
CA GLY A 309 -21.96 17.56 17.90
C GLY A 309 -21.19 18.85 17.59
N ARG A 310 -20.37 18.89 16.54
CA ARG A 310 -19.69 20.11 16.12
C ARG A 310 -20.66 20.98 15.32
N SER A 311 -21.44 21.75 16.08
CA SER A 311 -22.03 22.99 15.60
C SER A 311 -20.92 23.84 14.99
N SER A 312 -20.94 24.00 13.67
CA SER A 312 -20.25 25.09 13.00
C SER A 312 -20.94 26.40 13.42
N ARG A 313 -20.63 26.90 14.61
CA ARG A 313 -20.79 28.29 14.99
C ARG A 313 -19.40 28.91 15.08
N LEU A 314 -19.28 30.08 14.46
CA LEU A 314 -18.11 30.99 14.37
C LEU A 314 -17.18 30.78 13.16
N SER A 315 -17.68 31.18 11.98
CA SER A 315 -16.87 31.89 10.98
C SER A 315 -17.79 32.60 10.00
N SER A 316 -18.53 33.61 10.47
CA SER A 316 -19.22 34.57 9.62
C SER A 316 -19.69 35.73 10.51
N LYS A 317 -19.11 36.92 10.26
CA LYS A 317 -19.36 38.24 10.90
C LYS A 317 -18.75 38.38 12.31
N ASP A 318 -17.82 39.29 12.60
CA ASP A 318 -17.63 40.64 12.07
C ASP A 318 -16.17 40.96 11.73
N GLY A 319 -15.98 41.48 10.52
CA GLY A 319 -14.96 42.50 10.27
C GLY A 319 -15.61 43.86 10.55
N ASN A 320 -15.04 44.55 11.53
CA ASN A 320 -14.82 46.00 11.57
C ASN A 320 -13.71 46.25 12.59
#